data_AF-A0A947ZRT6-F1
#
_entry.id   AF-A0A947ZRT6-F1
#
_cell.length_a   1.000
_cell.length_b   1.000
_cell.length_c   1.000
_cell.angle_alpha   90.00
_cell.angle_beta   90.00
_cell.angle_gamma   90.00
#
_symmetry.space_group_name_H-M   'P 1'
#
loop_
_entity.id
_entity.type
_entity.pdbx_description
1 polymer ?
#
loop_
_entity_poly.entity_id
_entity_poly.type
_entity_poly.pdbx_seq_one_letter_code
_entity_poly.pdbx_strand_id
1 'polypeptide(L)'
;MMNNTITINLAKEADEFLGARYPEESDVNGEEFRENVLLPAFKKYKNIIIDIEDVIGFTWSFLDEAFGGSVWAMGGIGNIELRLSISATKNYEWKQRIQEYMEEAEEARKKGLIPEKRWRKFAK
;
A
#
# COMPACT_ATOMS: atom_id res chain seq x y z
N MET A 1 14.97 -18.36 -6.43
CA MET A 1 15.80 -17.57 -5.49
C MET A 1 15.14 -16.20 -5.36
N MET A 2 15.02 -15.65 -4.16
CA MET A 2 14.52 -14.28 -3.96
C MET A 2 15.63 -13.28 -4.27
N ASN A 3 15.31 -12.20 -4.97
CA ASN A 3 16.23 -11.09 -5.21
C ASN A 3 16.41 -10.26 -3.92
N ASN A 4 17.55 -9.59 -3.74
CA ASN A 4 17.85 -8.91 -2.46
C ASN A 4 16.94 -7.69 -2.19
N THR A 5 16.81 -6.76 -3.14
CA THR A 5 16.04 -5.52 -2.95
C THR A 5 15.46 -5.05 -4.29
N ILE A 6 14.26 -4.46 -4.25
CA ILE A 6 13.65 -3.71 -5.36
C ILE A 6 13.31 -2.29 -4.88
N THR A 7 13.46 -1.31 -5.76
CA THR A 7 12.84 0.01 -5.61
C THR A 7 11.71 0.13 -6.63
N ILE A 8 10.51 0.43 -6.15
CA ILE A 8 9.29 0.58 -6.94
C ILE A 8 8.95 2.07 -6.92
N ASN A 9 9.00 2.70 -8.09
CA ASN A 9 8.57 4.09 -8.23
C ASN A 9 7.05 4.13 -8.36
N LEU A 10 6.37 4.67 -7.35
CA LEU A 10 4.92 4.62 -7.26
C LEU A 10 4.25 5.39 -8.41
N ALA A 11 4.81 6.53 -8.81
CA ALA A 11 4.25 7.33 -9.90
C ALA A 11 4.30 6.61 -11.25
N LYS A 12 5.33 5.80 -11.49
CA LYS A 12 5.47 5.01 -12.72
C LYS A 12 4.58 3.78 -12.77
N GLU A 13 4.29 3.19 -11.62
CA GLU A 13 3.52 1.94 -11.51
C GLU A 13 2.01 2.19 -11.34
N ALA A 14 1.63 3.37 -10.85
CA ALA A 14 0.24 3.79 -10.70
C ALA A 14 -0.05 4.98 -11.62
N ASP A 15 0.28 6.20 -11.16
CA ASP A 15 0.24 7.46 -11.91
C ASP A 15 0.91 8.54 -11.04
N GLU A 16 1.29 9.69 -11.61
CA GLU A 16 1.71 10.86 -10.84
C GLU A 16 0.56 11.47 -10.01
N PHE A 17 -0.71 11.21 -10.40
CA PHE A 17 -1.94 11.51 -9.67
C PHE A 17 -2.66 10.21 -9.26
N LEU A 18 -2.43 9.76 -8.02
CA LEU A 18 -3.05 8.51 -7.55
C LEU A 18 -4.56 8.63 -7.49
N GLY A 19 -5.27 7.69 -8.12
CA GLY A 19 -6.73 7.64 -8.16
C GLY A 19 -7.35 7.13 -6.86
N ALA A 20 -8.43 6.36 -6.90
CA ALA A 20 -9.24 5.96 -5.76
C ALA A 20 -8.83 4.58 -5.19
N ARG A 21 -9.73 3.96 -4.40
CA ARG A 21 -9.48 2.64 -3.78
C ARG A 21 -9.58 1.53 -4.80
N TYR A 22 -10.69 1.50 -5.53
CA TYR A 22 -11.18 0.35 -6.27
C TYR A 22 -11.32 0.69 -7.76
N PRO A 23 -11.27 -0.33 -8.64
CA PRO A 23 -11.35 -0.14 -10.08
C PRO A 23 -12.67 0.47 -10.58
N GLU A 24 -13.76 0.38 -9.82
CA GLU A 24 -15.02 1.04 -10.20
C GLU A 24 -15.00 2.57 -10.00
N GLU A 25 -14.03 3.08 -9.23
CA GLU A 25 -13.92 4.50 -8.88
C GLU A 25 -12.88 5.25 -9.73
N SER A 26 -11.89 4.56 -10.28
CA SER A 26 -10.85 5.14 -11.14
C SER A 26 -10.01 4.12 -11.88
N ASP A 27 -9.50 4.50 -13.06
CA ASP A 27 -8.62 3.67 -13.91
C ASP A 27 -7.31 3.29 -13.22
N VAL A 28 -6.79 4.15 -12.34
CA VAL A 28 -5.62 3.88 -11.49
C VAL A 28 -6.10 3.82 -10.05
N ASN A 29 -5.95 2.69 -9.37
CA ASN A 29 -6.51 2.50 -8.04
C ASN A 29 -5.59 1.68 -7.10
N GLY A 30 -5.81 1.86 -5.79
CA GLY A 30 -4.96 1.27 -4.76
C GLY A 30 -5.06 -0.26 -4.70
N GLU A 31 -6.22 -0.82 -5.06
CA GLU A 31 -6.41 -2.26 -5.13
C GLU A 31 -5.54 -2.91 -6.19
N GLU A 32 -5.54 -2.39 -7.41
CA GLU A 32 -4.72 -2.90 -8.51
C GLU A 32 -3.23 -2.76 -8.22
N PHE A 33 -2.79 -1.61 -7.70
CA PHE A 33 -1.39 -1.44 -7.30
C PHE A 33 -0.98 -2.49 -6.26
N ARG A 34 -1.82 -2.73 -5.25
CA ARG A 34 -1.56 -3.78 -4.25
C ARG A 34 -1.47 -5.16 -4.88
N GLU A 35 -2.47 -5.55 -5.68
CA GLU A 35 -2.58 -6.92 -6.19
C GLU A 35 -1.56 -7.24 -7.28
N ASN A 36 -1.27 -6.28 -8.15
CA ASN A 36 -0.47 -6.50 -9.34
C ASN A 36 0.99 -6.08 -9.18
N VAL A 37 1.30 -5.18 -8.23
CA VAL A 37 2.66 -4.64 -8.02
C VAL A 37 3.20 -5.02 -6.65
N LEU A 38 2.57 -4.53 -5.57
CA LEU A 38 3.13 -4.62 -4.22
C LEU A 38 3.18 -6.06 -3.67
N LEU A 39 2.07 -6.79 -3.69
CA LEU A 39 2.02 -8.18 -3.19
C LEU A 39 2.90 -9.13 -4.02
N PRO A 40 2.96 -9.03 -5.37
CA PRO A 40 3.93 -9.79 -6.16
C PRO A 40 5.38 -9.45 -5.81
N ALA A 41 5.70 -8.19 -5.48
CA ALA A 41 7.04 -7.81 -5.06
C ALA A 41 7.44 -8.52 -3.75
N PHE A 42 6.53 -8.65 -2.77
CA PHE A 42 6.77 -9.43 -1.55
C PHE A 42 7.03 -10.93 -1.79
N LYS A 43 6.65 -11.47 -2.95
CA LYS A 43 6.98 -12.86 -3.30
C LYS A 43 8.36 -12.99 -3.94
N LYS A 44 8.83 -11.94 -4.63
CA LYS A 44 10.04 -11.96 -5.47
C LYS A 44 11.28 -11.39 -4.79
N TYR A 45 11.12 -10.43 -3.89
CA TYR A 45 12.22 -9.64 -3.32
C TYR A 45 12.25 -9.72 -1.81
N LYS A 46 13.44 -9.76 -1.20
CA LYS A 46 13.59 -9.76 0.27
C LYS A 46 13.19 -8.41 0.86
N ASN A 47 13.68 -7.30 0.29
CA ASN A 47 13.34 -5.93 0.68
C ASN A 47 12.68 -5.17 -0.48
N ILE A 48 11.76 -4.26 -0.14
CA ILE A 48 11.00 -3.43 -1.06
C ILE A 48 11.10 -1.99 -0.58
N ILE A 49 11.49 -1.09 -1.47
CA ILE A 49 11.49 0.35 -1.25
C ILE A 49 10.40 0.93 -2.15
N ILE A 50 9.42 1.62 -1.58
CA ILE A 50 8.44 2.39 -2.35
C ILE A 50 8.95 3.83 -2.41
N ASP A 51 9.25 4.27 -3.62
CA ASP A 51 9.69 5.61 -3.92
C ASP A 51 8.48 6.46 -4.34
N ILE A 52 8.23 7.54 -3.60
CA ILE A 52 7.09 8.46 -3.82
C ILE A 52 7.53 9.87 -4.24
N GLU A 53 8.78 10.05 -4.68
CA GLU A 53 9.32 11.36 -5.06
C GLU A 53 8.58 12.00 -6.25
N ASP A 54 8.22 11.16 -7.23
CA ASP A 54 7.59 11.60 -8.48
C ASP A 54 6.06 11.69 -8.37
N VAL A 55 5.48 11.40 -7.19
CA VAL A 55 4.04 11.54 -6.97
C VAL A 55 3.71 13.02 -6.73
N ILE A 56 2.82 13.58 -7.55
CA ILE A 56 2.43 15.00 -7.53
C ILE A 56 1.15 15.18 -6.70
N GLY A 57 0.20 14.27 -6.87
CA GLY A 57 -1.06 14.24 -6.13
C GLY A 57 -1.44 12.82 -5.77
N PHE A 58 -2.13 12.67 -4.65
CA PHE A 58 -2.64 11.37 -4.22
C PHE A 58 -4.02 11.53 -3.61
N THR A 59 -4.78 10.45 -3.60
CA THR A 59 -5.90 10.34 -2.68
C THR A 59 -5.50 9.52 -1.46
N TRP A 60 -5.99 9.96 -0.30
CA TRP A 60 -5.94 9.22 0.93
C TRP A 60 -6.52 7.81 0.81
N SER A 61 -7.51 7.66 -0.05
CA SER A 61 -8.21 6.40 -0.26
C SER A 61 -7.34 5.39 -1.01
N PHE A 62 -6.54 5.83 -1.99
CA PHE A 62 -5.52 4.98 -2.65
C PHE A 62 -4.51 4.42 -1.64
N LEU A 63 -3.87 5.29 -0.86
CA LEU A 63 -2.80 4.89 0.06
C LEU A 63 -3.31 3.88 1.09
N ASP A 64 -4.51 4.12 1.59
CA ASP A 64 -5.17 3.22 2.51
C ASP A 64 -5.46 1.83 1.90
N GLU A 65 -5.99 1.76 0.69
CA GLU A 65 -6.26 0.48 0.03
C GLU A 65 -4.97 -0.27 -0.34
N ALA A 66 -3.98 0.47 -0.85
CA ALA A 66 -2.68 -0.05 -1.24
C ALA A 66 -1.91 -0.63 -0.05
N PHE A 67 -1.73 0.16 1.01
CA PHE A 67 -0.87 -0.20 2.15
C PHE A 67 -1.65 -0.83 3.29
N GLY A 68 -2.76 -0.23 3.73
CA GLY A 68 -3.63 -0.81 4.75
C GLY A 68 -4.24 -2.14 4.29
N GLY A 69 -4.64 -2.25 3.03
CA GLY A 69 -5.14 -3.51 2.50
C GLY A 69 -4.05 -4.58 2.31
N SER A 70 -2.79 -4.17 2.15
CA SER A 70 -1.66 -5.11 2.20
C SER A 70 -1.49 -5.73 3.58
N VAL A 71 -1.71 -4.97 4.66
CA VAL A 71 -1.69 -5.50 6.05
C VAL A 71 -2.68 -6.64 6.21
N TRP A 72 -3.90 -6.48 5.69
CA TRP A 72 -4.91 -7.55 5.66
C TRP A 72 -4.46 -8.73 4.81
N ALA A 73 -4.01 -8.48 3.57
CA ALA A 73 -3.56 -9.52 2.64
C ALA A 73 -2.41 -10.37 3.20
N MET A 74 -1.51 -9.75 3.95
CA MET A 74 -0.33 -10.40 4.51
C MET A 74 -0.53 -10.90 5.94
N GLY A 75 -1.74 -10.76 6.51
CA GLY A 75 -2.07 -11.28 7.83
C GLY A 75 -1.44 -10.50 8.99
N GLY A 76 -1.03 -9.24 8.76
CA GLY A 76 -0.61 -8.32 9.80
C GLY A 76 0.60 -7.46 9.44
N ILE A 77 0.70 -6.31 10.10
CA ILE A 77 1.70 -5.27 9.80
C ILE A 77 3.15 -5.77 9.96
N GLY A 78 3.39 -6.67 10.92
CA GLY A 78 4.72 -7.26 11.15
C GLY A 78 5.26 -8.07 9.97
N ASN A 79 4.40 -8.57 9.08
CA ASN A 79 4.82 -9.25 7.85
C ASN A 79 5.27 -8.29 6.73
N ILE A 80 5.04 -6.98 6.92
CA ILE A 80 5.32 -5.92 5.96
C ILE A 80 6.50 -5.06 6.42
N GLU A 81 6.47 -4.53 7.64
CA GLU A 81 7.42 -3.49 8.11
C GLU A 81 8.87 -3.93 8.13
N LEU A 82 9.15 -5.23 8.31
CA LEU A 82 10.51 -5.76 8.26
C LEU A 82 11.14 -5.69 6.87
N ARG A 83 10.33 -5.50 5.83
CA ARG A 83 10.70 -5.66 4.42
C ARG A 83 10.34 -4.46 3.56
N LEU A 84 9.38 -3.64 3.99
CA LEU A 84 8.91 -2.46 3.27
C LEU A 84 9.47 -1.19 3.88
N SER A 85 10.07 -0.34 3.05
CA SER A 85 10.42 1.03 3.43
C SER A 85 9.85 2.03 2.42
N ILE A 86 9.51 3.22 2.91
CA ILE A 86 9.05 4.34 2.07
C ILE A 86 10.20 5.35 1.96
N SER A 87 10.61 5.61 0.72
CA SER A 87 11.58 6.65 0.36
C SER A 87 10.82 7.92 -0.02
N ALA A 88 11.03 8.98 0.76
CA ALA A 88 10.45 10.30 0.55
C ALA A 88 11.39 11.36 1.14
N THR A 89 11.84 12.31 0.34
CA THR A 89 12.74 13.41 0.71
C THR A 89 12.02 14.75 0.79
N LYS A 90 10.87 14.88 0.10
CA LYS A 90 10.01 16.08 0.12
C LYS A 90 8.65 15.82 0.74
N ASN A 91 8.10 14.61 0.55
CA ASN A 91 6.73 14.26 0.91
C ASN A 91 6.65 13.43 2.21
N TYR A 92 7.30 13.89 3.29
CA TYR A 92 7.38 13.14 4.55
C TYR A 92 6.01 12.88 5.20
N GLU A 93 5.07 13.82 5.07
CA GLU A 93 3.71 13.65 5.62
C GLU A 93 2.97 12.48 4.97
N TRP A 94 3.25 12.19 3.69
CA TRP A 94 2.59 11.07 3.00
C TRP A 94 3.14 9.74 3.47
N LYS A 95 4.45 9.69 3.75
CA LYS A 95 5.06 8.54 4.43
C LYS A 95 4.43 8.30 5.80
N GLN A 96 4.24 9.36 6.61
CA GLN A 96 3.56 9.23 7.90
C GLN A 96 2.14 8.71 7.71
N ARG A 97 1.40 9.24 6.73
CA ARG A 97 0.03 8.82 6.48
C ARG A 97 -0.07 7.37 6.00
N ILE A 98 0.89 6.89 5.19
CA ILE A 98 1.00 5.47 4.83
C ILE A 98 1.19 4.60 6.08
N GLN A 99 2.06 5.02 7.01
CA GLN A 99 2.27 4.30 8.27
C GLN A 99 0.99 4.25 9.11
N GLU A 100 0.32 5.39 9.29
CA GLU A 100 -0.96 5.47 9.99
C GLU A 100 -2.01 4.52 9.37
N TYR A 101 -2.09 4.43 8.05
CA TYR A 101 -3.02 3.50 7.40
C TYR A 101 -2.69 2.02 7.65
N MET A 102 -1.42 1.66 7.71
CA MET A 102 -1.01 0.30 8.06
C MET A 102 -1.33 -0.01 9.52
N GLU A 103 -1.13 0.95 10.42
CA GLU A 103 -1.46 0.82 11.85
C GLU A 103 -2.97 0.71 12.09
N GLU A 104 -3.77 1.59 11.46
CA GLU A 104 -5.23 1.54 11.48
C GLU A 104 -5.74 0.17 10.99
N ALA A 105 -5.15 -0.35 9.91
CA ALA A 105 -5.50 -1.67 9.38
C ALA A 105 -5.17 -2.81 10.35
N GLU A 106 -4.01 -2.75 11.01
CA GLU A 106 -3.62 -3.74 12.02
C GLU A 106 -4.53 -3.69 13.26
N GLU A 107 -4.90 -2.49 13.72
CA GLU A 107 -5.82 -2.30 14.83
C GLU A 107 -7.21 -2.87 14.50
N ALA A 108 -7.72 -2.55 13.32
CA ALA A 108 -8.98 -3.08 12.80
C ALA A 108 -8.94 -4.62 12.72
N ARG A 109 -7.85 -5.18 12.18
CA ARG A 109 -7.60 -6.63 12.10
C ARG A 109 -7.60 -7.32 13.47
N LYS A 110 -6.90 -6.76 14.44
CA LYS A 110 -6.86 -7.27 15.83
C LYS A 110 -8.23 -7.25 16.50
N LYS A 111 -9.06 -6.26 16.19
CA LYS A 111 -10.43 -6.12 16.69
C LYS A 111 -11.45 -6.96 15.92
N GLY A 112 -11.06 -7.60 14.80
CA GLY A 112 -11.99 -8.27 13.89
C GLY A 112 -12.99 -7.33 13.22
N LEU A 113 -12.65 -6.04 13.15
CA LEU A 113 -13.49 -5.00 12.54
C LEU A 113 -13.03 -4.79 11.11
N ILE A 114 -13.91 -5.01 10.14
CA ILE A 114 -13.66 -4.65 8.75
C ILE A 114 -14.64 -3.53 8.42
N PRO A 115 -14.17 -2.28 8.26
CA PRO A 115 -15.06 -1.17 7.94
C PRO A 115 -15.75 -1.43 6.60
N GLU A 116 -17.07 -1.21 6.53
CA GLU A 116 -17.94 -1.52 5.36
C GLU A 116 -17.45 -0.92 4.02
N LYS A 117 -16.60 0.11 4.07
CA LYS A 117 -16.07 0.82 2.89
C LYS A 117 -14.58 0.58 2.63
N ARG A 118 -13.83 0.03 3.57
CA ARG A 118 -12.38 -0.21 3.44
C ARG A 118 -12.13 -1.71 3.39
N TRP A 119 -11.27 -2.16 2.46
CA TRP A 119 -10.84 -3.56 2.40
C TRP A 119 -12.02 -4.54 2.25
N ARG A 120 -13.05 -4.13 1.50
CA ARG A 120 -14.33 -4.85 1.34
C ARG A 120 -14.14 -6.33 0.99
N LYS A 121 -13.14 -6.64 0.18
CA LYS A 121 -12.79 -8.02 -0.21
C LYS A 121 -12.37 -8.94 0.94
N PHE A 122 -12.01 -8.39 2.09
CA PHE A 122 -11.67 -9.16 3.30
C PHE A 122 -12.83 -9.30 4.26
N ALA A 123 -13.92 -8.54 4.07
CA ALA A 123 -15.14 -8.69 4.87
C ALA A 123 -15.71 -10.10 4.68
N LYS A 124 -15.92 -10.82 5.79
CA LYS A 124 -16.55 -12.14 5.80
C LYS A 124 -18.07 -12.04 5.70
#